data_AF-D2U8S7-F1
#
_entry.id   AF-D2U8S7-F1
#
_cell.length_a   1.000
_cell.length_b   1.000
_cell.length_c   1.000
_cell.angle_alpha   90.00
_cell.angle_beta   90.00
_cell.angle_gamma   90.00
#
_symmetry.space_group_name_H-M   'P 1'
#
loop_
_entity.id
_entity.type
_entity.pdbx_description
1 polymer ?
#
loop_
_entity_poly.entity_id
_entity_poly.type
_entity_poly.pdbx_seq_one_letter_code
_entity_poly.pdbx_strand_id
1 'polypeptide(L)'
;MPQSFVCVHPLLLGAADYLFIAICAGLISHPVKDCCMAFSHNLKRLRQARGMTQEELALACGWGGQSRVANYESNSPKAREPKLSELSAIAEALCVSITELLTDHDLGEIGSGVRQPALISGHMIGDRLKDLREAAGMNQPEFAAIAKTSKQYVGRLEKGYNKDPNPKFIELWARHFGVRMEWITAGKLPKDAGSKDVQRPAEVITASRQVDPRLLSRVHALLAIDRAYDLGNQEDAILFARAYEWLAQQGEVADSPQSFDKFLRWAAVR
;
A
#
# COMPACT_ATOMS: atom_id res chain seq x y z
N MET A 1 25.51 -12.78 -81.72
CA MET A 1 25.96 -11.37 -81.87
C MET A 1 26.01 -10.77 -80.48
N PRO A 2 27.21 -10.45 -79.97
CA PRO A 2 27.51 -10.16 -78.55
C PRO A 2 27.53 -8.65 -78.25
N GLN A 3 27.66 -8.27 -76.97
CA GLN A 3 28.52 -7.20 -76.35
C GLN A 3 28.10 -7.09 -74.86
N SER A 4 28.82 -7.55 -73.83
CA SER A 4 30.14 -7.18 -73.26
C SER A 4 30.09 -6.03 -72.24
N PHE A 5 31.05 -6.07 -71.28
CA PHE A 5 31.38 -5.20 -70.12
C PHE A 5 30.88 -5.73 -68.77
N VAL A 6 31.63 -6.49 -67.94
CA VAL A 6 33.02 -6.44 -67.41
C VAL A 6 33.25 -5.38 -66.32
N CYS A 7 33.49 -5.90 -65.10
CA CYS A 7 34.20 -5.35 -63.92
C CYS A 7 33.59 -4.08 -63.28
N VAL A 8 33.66 -3.82 -61.97
CA VAL A 8 34.83 -3.85 -61.07
C VAL A 8 34.31 -3.88 -59.62
N HIS A 9 34.79 -4.81 -58.81
CA HIS A 9 35.07 -4.55 -57.38
C HIS A 9 36.59 -4.36 -57.34
N PRO A 10 37.15 -3.32 -56.69
CA PRO A 10 37.48 -3.50 -55.28
C PRO A 10 37.66 -2.20 -54.45
N LEU A 11 37.76 -2.43 -53.13
CA LEU A 11 38.67 -1.77 -52.20
C LEU A 11 38.33 -0.41 -51.55
N LEU A 12 38.55 -0.46 -50.22
CA LEU A 12 39.09 0.58 -49.33
C LEU A 12 38.10 1.64 -48.83
N LEU A 13 37.62 1.44 -47.59
CA LEU A 13 38.04 2.29 -46.47
C LEU A 13 37.82 1.56 -45.13
N GLY A 14 38.70 1.83 -44.17
CA GLY A 14 39.09 0.97 -43.06
C GLY A 14 38.04 0.63 -42.00
N ALA A 15 38.14 -0.59 -41.48
CA ALA A 15 37.38 -1.13 -40.36
C ALA A 15 37.91 -0.64 -38.99
N ALA A 16 38.12 0.68 -38.81
CA ALA A 16 38.69 1.21 -37.58
C ALA A 16 38.01 2.47 -36.99
N ASP A 17 36.82 2.86 -37.46
CA ASP A 17 36.08 4.02 -36.91
C ASP A 17 34.60 3.74 -36.57
N TYR A 18 34.22 2.48 -36.39
CA TYR A 18 32.83 2.09 -36.05
C TYR A 18 32.53 1.92 -34.55
N LEU A 19 33.42 2.38 -33.66
CA LEU A 19 33.22 2.20 -32.21
C LEU A 19 33.24 3.51 -31.38
N PHE A 20 33.21 4.70 -31.99
CA PHE A 20 33.29 5.93 -31.19
C PHE A 20 32.30 7.06 -31.49
N ILE A 21 31.39 6.93 -32.47
CA ILE A 21 30.37 7.96 -32.73
C ILE A 21 29.02 7.33 -33.06
N ALA A 22 28.31 6.83 -32.03
CA ALA A 22 26.84 6.72 -32.01
C ALA A 22 26.31 6.39 -30.58
N ILE A 23 27.01 6.84 -29.55
CA ILE A 23 26.35 7.20 -28.28
C ILE A 23 25.82 8.62 -28.54
N CYS A 24 24.57 8.90 -28.16
CA CYS A 24 23.82 10.16 -28.37
C CYS A 24 22.91 10.22 -29.60
N ALA A 25 21.81 9.48 -29.58
CA ALA A 25 20.45 10.01 -29.80
C ALA A 25 19.44 8.86 -29.87
N GLY A 26 19.32 8.11 -28.77
CA GLY A 26 18.14 7.31 -28.50
C GLY A 26 16.96 8.24 -28.24
N LEU A 27 16.23 8.62 -29.28
CA LEU A 27 14.88 9.16 -29.16
C LEU A 27 13.92 8.05 -29.57
N ILE A 28 13.55 7.28 -28.56
CA ILE A 28 12.40 6.38 -28.58
C ILE A 28 11.18 7.21 -29.02
N SER A 29 10.64 6.87 -30.17
CA SER A 29 9.36 7.40 -30.65
C SER A 29 8.22 6.78 -29.84
N HIS A 30 7.96 7.31 -28.65
CA HIS A 30 6.74 7.07 -27.88
C HIS A 30 6.20 8.39 -27.36
N PRO A 31 5.22 9.03 -28.04
CA PRO A 31 4.36 9.94 -27.28
C PRO A 31 2.98 10.16 -27.93
N VAL A 32 2.01 9.26 -27.74
CA VAL A 32 0.55 9.63 -27.74
C VAL A 32 -0.28 8.52 -27.08
N LYS A 33 0.07 7.26 -27.32
CA LYS A 33 -0.76 6.10 -26.93
C LYS A 33 -0.81 5.84 -25.41
N ASP A 34 0.26 6.15 -24.68
CA ASP A 34 0.35 5.81 -23.26
C ASP A 34 -0.48 6.78 -22.39
N CYS A 35 -0.59 8.04 -22.81
CA CYS A 35 -1.38 9.07 -22.11
C CYS A 35 -2.91 8.78 -22.16
N CYS A 36 -3.38 8.11 -23.23
CA CYS A 36 -4.77 7.63 -23.33
C CYS A 36 -5.08 6.58 -22.25
N MET A 37 -4.13 5.67 -21.98
CA MET A 37 -4.30 4.60 -21.01
C MET A 37 -4.27 5.12 -19.56
N ALA A 38 -3.50 6.18 -19.30
CA ALA A 38 -3.46 6.83 -18.01
C ALA A 38 -4.71 7.64 -17.71
N PHE A 39 -5.21 8.42 -18.67
CA PHE A 39 -6.43 9.21 -18.47
C PHE A 39 -7.65 8.34 -18.14
N SER A 40 -7.90 7.29 -18.93
CA SER A 40 -9.06 6.41 -18.72
C SER A 40 -8.99 5.70 -17.36
N HIS A 41 -7.79 5.30 -16.94
CA HIS A 41 -7.54 4.69 -15.65
C HIS A 41 -7.75 5.69 -14.49
N ASN A 42 -7.16 6.88 -14.59
CA ASN A 42 -7.28 7.94 -13.59
C ASN A 42 -8.72 8.39 -13.41
N LEU A 43 -9.44 8.63 -14.51
CA LEU A 43 -10.86 8.99 -14.48
C LEU A 43 -11.68 7.97 -13.68
N LYS A 44 -11.50 6.69 -13.98
CA LYS A 44 -12.22 5.61 -13.30
C LYS A 44 -11.86 5.53 -11.82
N ARG A 45 -10.57 5.62 -11.49
CA ARG A 45 -10.04 5.60 -10.12
C ARG A 45 -10.62 6.74 -9.29
N LEU A 46 -10.54 7.98 -9.79
CA LEU A 46 -11.01 9.18 -9.12
C LEU A 46 -12.53 9.17 -8.92
N ARG A 47 -13.28 8.73 -9.94
CA ARG A 47 -14.73 8.54 -9.83
C ARG A 47 -15.10 7.56 -8.74
N GLN A 48 -14.43 6.41 -8.69
CA GLN A 48 -14.68 5.38 -7.68
C GLN A 48 -14.29 5.84 -6.27
N ALA A 49 -13.20 6.60 -6.13
CA ALA A 49 -12.80 7.19 -4.85
C ALA A 49 -13.85 8.19 -4.31
N ARG A 50 -14.61 8.83 -5.20
CA ARG A 50 -15.77 9.67 -4.87
C ARG A 50 -17.06 8.90 -4.60
N GLY A 51 -17.06 7.58 -4.79
CA GLY A 51 -18.26 6.75 -4.68
C GLY A 51 -19.29 7.00 -5.78
N MET A 52 -18.91 7.66 -6.88
CA MET A 52 -19.82 8.01 -7.97
C MET A 52 -19.97 6.86 -8.97
N THR A 53 -21.18 6.63 -9.46
CA THR A 53 -21.46 5.83 -10.65
C THR A 53 -21.12 6.61 -11.92
N GLN A 54 -21.05 5.93 -13.07
CA GLN A 54 -20.80 6.60 -14.36
C GLN A 54 -21.94 7.58 -14.72
N GLU A 55 -23.18 7.26 -14.33
CA GLU A 55 -24.35 8.11 -14.52
C GLU A 55 -24.26 9.36 -13.63
N GLU A 56 -23.92 9.19 -12.34
CA GLU A 56 -23.76 10.32 -11.41
C GLU A 56 -22.62 11.26 -11.82
N LEU A 57 -21.49 10.73 -12.30
CA LEU A 57 -20.43 11.58 -12.83
C LEU A 57 -20.88 12.33 -14.10
N ALA A 58 -21.62 11.67 -14.99
CA ALA A 58 -22.14 12.32 -16.19
C ALA A 58 -23.09 13.47 -15.83
N LEU A 59 -24.00 13.24 -14.87
CA LEU A 59 -24.91 14.27 -14.37
C LEU A 59 -24.16 15.43 -13.70
N ALA A 60 -23.13 15.14 -12.89
CA ALA A 60 -22.28 16.16 -12.28
C ALA A 60 -21.51 16.99 -13.31
N CYS A 61 -21.18 16.42 -14.47
CA CYS A 61 -20.57 17.13 -15.60
C CYS A 61 -21.60 17.85 -16.49
N GLY A 62 -22.90 17.83 -16.16
CA GLY A 62 -23.97 18.42 -16.95
C GLY A 62 -24.31 17.64 -18.23
N TRP A 63 -24.05 16.34 -18.27
CA TRP A 63 -24.34 15.47 -19.41
C TRP A 63 -25.60 14.63 -19.18
N GLY A 64 -26.38 14.42 -20.24
CA GLY A 64 -27.65 13.68 -20.16
C GLY A 64 -27.55 12.14 -20.01
N GLY A 65 -26.39 11.58 -19.67
CA GLY A 65 -26.27 10.14 -19.41
C GLY A 65 -24.84 9.56 -19.43
N GLN A 66 -24.69 8.36 -18.87
CA GLN A 66 -23.39 7.68 -18.64
C GLN A 66 -22.55 7.37 -19.88
N SER A 67 -23.12 7.35 -21.09
CA SER A 67 -22.45 6.84 -22.29
C SER A 67 -21.12 7.54 -22.60
N ARG A 68 -21.02 8.84 -22.28
CA ARG A 68 -19.79 9.61 -22.49
C ARG A 68 -18.68 9.18 -21.52
N VAL A 69 -19.01 9.03 -20.23
CA VAL A 69 -18.08 8.53 -19.20
C VAL A 69 -17.66 7.09 -19.52
N ALA A 70 -18.61 6.23 -19.90
CA ALA A 70 -18.33 4.85 -20.27
C ALA A 70 -17.37 4.74 -21.48
N ASN A 71 -17.48 5.66 -22.44
CA ASN A 71 -16.56 5.71 -23.58
C ASN A 71 -15.15 6.13 -23.15
N TYR A 72 -15.01 7.13 -22.28
CA TYR A 72 -13.72 7.56 -21.73
C TYR A 72 -13.06 6.49 -20.86
N GLU A 73 -13.83 5.71 -20.11
CA GLU A 73 -13.32 4.62 -19.27
C GLU A 73 -13.13 3.30 -20.03
N SER A 74 -13.60 3.21 -21.27
CA SER A 74 -13.29 2.07 -22.12
C SER A 74 -11.82 2.20 -22.51
N ASN A 75 -10.94 1.35 -22.00
CA ASN A 75 -9.50 1.32 -22.35
C ASN A 75 -9.26 0.88 -23.82
N SER A 76 -10.12 1.33 -24.73
CA SER A 76 -10.16 1.00 -26.14
C SER A 76 -9.32 2.02 -26.91
N PRO A 77 -8.53 1.58 -27.90
CA PRO A 77 -7.83 2.49 -28.83
C PRO A 77 -8.75 3.40 -29.64
N LYS A 78 -10.07 3.15 -29.61
CA LYS A 78 -11.12 3.95 -30.27
C LYS A 78 -11.90 4.81 -29.28
N ALA A 79 -11.49 4.85 -28.01
CA ALA A 79 -12.09 5.73 -27.03
C ALA A 79 -11.95 7.18 -27.51
N ARG A 80 -13.00 7.96 -27.31
CA ARG A 80 -13.03 9.37 -27.66
C ARG A 80 -12.07 10.12 -26.75
N GLU A 81 -11.23 10.95 -27.33
CA GLU A 81 -10.43 11.88 -26.55
C GLU A 81 -11.32 13.00 -25.99
N PRO A 82 -11.23 13.31 -24.69
CA PRO A 82 -11.97 14.41 -24.09
C PRO A 82 -11.42 15.75 -24.59
N LYS A 83 -12.30 16.70 -24.86
CA LYS A 83 -11.93 18.10 -25.13
C LYS A 83 -11.47 18.77 -23.84
N LEU A 84 -10.70 19.86 -23.95
CA LEU A 84 -10.26 20.65 -22.79
C LEU A 84 -11.43 21.14 -21.90
N SER A 85 -12.55 21.52 -22.52
CA SER A 85 -13.77 21.90 -21.80
C SER A 85 -14.40 20.71 -21.06
N GLU A 86 -14.32 19.51 -21.62
CA GLU A 86 -14.80 18.27 -20.99
C GLU A 86 -13.88 17.88 -19.82
N LEU A 87 -12.56 18.01 -19.97
CA LEU A 87 -11.58 17.79 -18.88
C LEU A 87 -11.82 18.73 -17.70
N SER A 88 -12.15 19.99 -17.97
CA SER A 88 -12.46 20.98 -16.92
C SER A 88 -13.72 20.58 -16.16
N ALA A 89 -14.80 20.21 -16.85
CA ALA A 89 -16.04 19.75 -16.23
C ALA A 89 -15.85 18.48 -15.39
N ILE A 90 -15.04 17.53 -15.87
CA ILE A 90 -14.69 16.31 -15.14
C ILE A 90 -13.88 16.64 -13.89
N ALA A 91 -12.87 17.52 -14.01
CA ALA A 91 -12.03 17.92 -12.88
C ALA A 91 -12.86 18.63 -11.80
N GLU A 92 -13.78 19.52 -12.17
CA GLU A 92 -14.70 20.18 -11.25
C GLU A 92 -15.63 19.17 -10.55
N ALA A 93 -16.27 18.28 -11.31
CA ALA A 93 -17.15 17.24 -10.76
C ALA A 93 -16.42 16.30 -9.80
N LEU A 94 -15.16 16.00 -10.11
CA LEU A 94 -14.27 15.17 -9.30
C LEU A 94 -13.42 15.99 -8.33
N CYS A 95 -13.66 17.29 -8.13
CA CYS A 95 -12.80 18.23 -7.36
C CYS A 95 -11.30 17.92 -7.45
N VAL A 96 -10.90 17.53 -8.66
CA VAL A 96 -9.61 17.26 -9.28
C VAL A 96 -8.78 18.48 -9.62
N SER A 97 -7.45 18.39 -9.65
CA SER A 97 -6.71 19.14 -10.69
C SER A 97 -6.77 18.40 -12.03
N ILE A 98 -6.74 19.14 -13.14
CA ILE A 98 -6.61 18.54 -14.48
C ILE A 98 -5.29 17.73 -14.57
N THR A 99 -4.25 18.19 -13.89
CA THR A 99 -2.97 17.48 -13.79
C THR A 99 -3.13 16.10 -13.18
N GLU A 100 -3.85 15.97 -12.06
CA GLU A 100 -4.10 14.65 -11.44
C GLU A 100 -4.92 13.72 -12.35
N LEU A 101 -5.80 14.28 -13.19
CA LEU A 101 -6.58 13.53 -14.16
C LEU A 101 -5.73 12.98 -15.33
N LEU A 102 -4.64 13.67 -15.69
CA LEU A 102 -3.78 13.34 -16.84
C LEU A 102 -2.42 12.73 -16.45
N THR A 103 -2.02 12.76 -15.18
CA THR A 103 -0.70 12.28 -14.74
C THR A 103 -0.60 10.77 -14.84
N ASP A 104 0.43 10.29 -15.54
CA ASP A 104 0.82 8.88 -15.53
C ASP A 104 1.45 8.55 -14.17
N HIS A 105 0.74 7.83 -13.31
CA HIS A 105 1.25 7.39 -12.00
C HIS A 105 2.30 6.26 -12.09
N ASP A 106 2.74 5.87 -13.29
CA ASP A 106 3.81 4.88 -13.51
C ASP A 106 5.24 5.45 -13.36
N LEU A 107 5.38 6.76 -13.22
CA LEU A 107 6.66 7.39 -12.87
C LEU A 107 6.73 7.60 -11.37
N GLY A 108 7.49 6.73 -10.71
CA GLY A 108 7.86 6.87 -9.31
C GLY A 108 8.37 8.28 -9.03
N GLU A 109 7.67 8.94 -8.10
CA GLU A 109 7.99 10.17 -7.37
C GLU A 109 9.08 11.09 -7.93
N ILE A 110 8.68 12.28 -8.40
CA ILE A 110 9.45 13.50 -8.10
C ILE A 110 8.50 14.65 -7.75
N GLY A 111 8.45 15.00 -6.46
CA GLY A 111 8.30 16.37 -5.97
C GLY A 111 6.93 17.04 -6.10
N SER A 112 6.07 16.86 -5.09
CA SER A 112 5.26 17.94 -4.52
C SER A 112 4.62 17.44 -3.22
N GLY A 113 5.09 17.99 -2.11
CA GLY A 113 4.66 17.62 -0.77
C GLY A 113 3.21 18.01 -0.50
N VAL A 114 2.30 17.08 -0.75
CA VAL A 114 1.05 16.96 -0.01
C VAL A 114 0.97 15.52 0.50
N ARG A 115 1.30 15.33 1.77
CA ARG A 115 0.86 14.15 2.50
C ARG A 115 -0.66 14.23 2.59
N GLN A 116 -1.36 13.45 1.78
CA GLN A 116 -2.73 13.09 2.09
C GLN A 116 -2.84 11.59 2.37
N PRO A 117 -3.63 11.26 3.41
CA PRO A 117 -3.62 9.96 4.04
C PRO A 117 -4.26 8.93 3.11
N ALA A 118 -3.91 7.67 3.31
CA ALA A 118 -4.51 6.50 2.68
C ALA A 118 -6.05 6.63 2.55
N LEU A 119 -6.53 7.07 1.39
CA LEU A 119 -7.95 7.10 1.04
C LEU A 119 -8.18 6.24 -0.20
N ILE A 120 -8.35 4.94 0.08
CA ILE A 120 -9.36 4.04 -0.49
C ILE A 120 -9.66 4.32 -1.98
N SER A 121 -8.71 4.02 -2.87
CA SER A 121 -9.11 3.58 -4.21
C SER A 121 -9.81 2.23 -4.06
N GLY A 122 -10.85 1.97 -4.85
CA GLY A 122 -11.70 0.79 -4.71
C GLY A 122 -10.96 -0.52 -4.97
N HIS A 123 -10.20 -0.96 -3.97
CA HIS A 123 -9.26 -2.04 -4.17
C HIS A 123 -10.04 -3.33 -4.35
N MET A 124 -9.98 -3.88 -5.54
CA MET A 124 -10.23 -5.29 -5.70
C MET A 124 -9.17 -6.05 -4.90
N ILE A 125 -9.46 -7.31 -4.58
CA ILE A 125 -8.48 -8.19 -3.93
C ILE A 125 -7.14 -8.22 -4.67
N GLY A 126 -7.17 -8.05 -6.00
CA GLY A 126 -6.01 -7.91 -6.87
C GLY A 126 -5.11 -6.73 -6.52
N ASP A 127 -5.69 -5.55 -6.30
CA ASP A 127 -4.93 -4.32 -6.04
C ASP A 127 -4.23 -4.41 -4.69
N ARG A 128 -4.91 -4.92 -3.64
CA ARG A 128 -4.29 -5.12 -2.33
C ARG A 128 -3.12 -6.11 -2.37
N LEU A 129 -3.24 -7.15 -3.20
CA LEU A 129 -2.17 -8.13 -3.37
C LEU A 129 -1.01 -7.54 -4.20
N LYS A 130 -1.29 -6.68 -5.18
CA LYS A 130 -0.29 -5.91 -5.92
C LYS A 130 0.50 -4.98 -4.98
N ASP A 131 -0.19 -4.24 -4.12
CA ASP A 131 0.43 -3.33 -3.15
C ASP A 131 1.35 -4.08 -2.17
N LEU A 132 0.93 -5.27 -1.71
CA LEU A 132 1.78 -6.12 -0.87
C LEU A 132 3.05 -6.57 -1.59
N ARG A 133 2.90 -6.99 -2.85
CA ARG A 133 4.02 -7.44 -3.68
C ARG A 133 5.03 -6.32 -3.92
N GLU A 134 4.55 -5.13 -4.26
CA GLU A 134 5.39 -3.97 -4.57
C GLU A 134 6.05 -3.39 -3.32
N ALA A 135 5.34 -3.33 -2.18
CA ALA A 135 5.92 -2.95 -0.91
C ALA A 135 7.03 -3.92 -0.44
N ALA A 136 6.98 -5.18 -0.86
CA ALA A 136 8.02 -6.17 -0.59
C ALA A 136 9.14 -6.21 -1.66
N GLY A 137 9.05 -5.39 -2.71
CA GLY A 137 10.01 -5.39 -3.82
C GLY A 137 10.02 -6.67 -4.66
N MET A 138 8.95 -7.47 -4.59
CA MET A 138 8.89 -8.79 -5.24
C MET A 138 8.39 -8.71 -6.68
N ASN A 139 8.89 -9.61 -7.54
CA ASN A 139 8.32 -9.82 -8.86
C ASN A 139 7.13 -10.82 -8.83
N GLN A 140 6.33 -10.85 -9.90
CA GLN A 140 5.14 -11.72 -9.97
C GLN A 140 5.46 -13.23 -9.81
N PRO A 141 6.54 -13.78 -10.39
CA PRO A 141 6.96 -15.17 -10.14
C PRO A 141 7.27 -15.47 -8.67
N GLU A 142 8.05 -14.63 -8.00
CA GLU A 142 8.38 -14.77 -6.57
C GLU A 142 7.14 -14.73 -5.70
N PHE A 143 6.24 -13.78 -5.98
CA PHE A 143 4.97 -13.66 -5.29
C PHE A 143 4.07 -14.89 -5.50
N ALA A 144 4.09 -15.48 -6.70
CA ALA A 144 3.35 -16.68 -7.04
C ALA A 144 3.88 -17.91 -6.28
N ALA A 145 5.19 -17.99 -6.06
CA ALA A 145 5.83 -19.09 -5.34
C ALA A 145 5.32 -19.22 -3.89
N ILE A 146 5.02 -18.09 -3.23
CA ILE A 146 4.49 -18.06 -1.85
C ILE A 146 3.18 -18.86 -1.74
N ALA A 147 2.25 -18.65 -2.67
CA ALA A 147 0.97 -19.33 -2.70
C ALA A 147 0.98 -20.64 -3.51
N LYS A 148 2.17 -21.09 -3.97
CA LYS A 148 2.33 -22.25 -4.88
C LYS A 148 1.46 -22.14 -6.12
N THR A 149 1.35 -20.94 -6.68
CA THR A 149 0.56 -20.64 -7.87
C THR A 149 1.44 -20.22 -9.05
N SER A 150 0.85 -19.97 -10.21
CA SER A 150 1.59 -19.54 -11.41
C SER A 150 1.66 -18.01 -11.52
N LYS A 151 2.72 -17.49 -12.18
CA LYS A 151 2.83 -16.07 -12.56
C LYS A 151 1.56 -15.57 -13.26
N GLN A 152 1.01 -16.39 -14.16
CA GLN A 152 -0.20 -16.06 -14.92
C GLN A 152 -1.42 -15.89 -14.02
N TYR A 153 -1.53 -16.67 -12.95
CA TYR A 153 -2.59 -16.53 -11.95
C TYR A 153 -2.52 -15.18 -11.23
N VAL A 154 -1.33 -14.80 -10.74
CA VAL A 154 -1.08 -13.50 -10.10
C VAL A 154 -1.41 -12.36 -11.07
N GLY A 155 -0.92 -12.42 -12.32
CA GLY A 155 -1.21 -11.39 -13.31
C GLY A 155 -2.70 -11.25 -13.67
N ARG A 156 -3.48 -12.34 -13.66
CA ARG A 156 -4.94 -12.29 -13.86
C ARG A 156 -5.66 -11.67 -12.65
N LEU A 157 -5.16 -11.95 -11.46
CA LEU A 157 -5.68 -11.44 -10.20
C LEU A 157 -5.44 -9.93 -10.08
N GLU A 158 -4.22 -9.45 -10.37
CA GLU A 158 -3.87 -8.02 -10.38
C GLU A 158 -4.63 -7.24 -11.46
N LYS A 159 -4.93 -7.86 -12.60
CA LYS A 159 -5.76 -7.26 -13.67
C LYS A 159 -7.26 -7.32 -13.38
N GLY A 160 -7.66 -7.92 -12.26
CA GLY A 160 -9.05 -8.02 -11.84
C GLY A 160 -9.92 -8.99 -12.64
N TYR A 161 -9.32 -9.88 -13.43
CA TYR A 161 -10.04 -10.97 -14.09
C TYR A 161 -10.50 -12.04 -13.11
N ASN A 162 -9.86 -12.15 -11.94
CA ASN A 162 -10.26 -13.03 -10.86
C ASN A 162 -10.68 -12.23 -9.63
N LYS A 163 -11.99 -12.15 -9.40
CA LYS A 163 -12.59 -11.40 -8.29
C LYS A 163 -12.69 -12.23 -7.00
N ASP A 164 -12.73 -13.56 -7.14
CA ASP A 164 -12.90 -14.52 -6.05
C ASP A 164 -11.77 -15.58 -6.06
N PRO A 165 -10.54 -15.19 -5.69
CA PRO A 165 -9.44 -16.14 -5.59
C PRO A 165 -9.66 -17.17 -4.48
N ASN A 166 -9.02 -18.33 -4.63
CA ASN A 166 -9.15 -19.41 -3.66
C ASN A 166 -8.69 -18.93 -2.27
N PRO A 167 -9.54 -19.05 -1.22
CA PRO A 167 -9.20 -18.63 0.14
C PRO A 167 -7.87 -19.18 0.65
N LYS A 168 -7.48 -20.38 0.24
CA LYS A 168 -6.20 -21.00 0.63
C LYS A 168 -4.98 -20.21 0.14
N PHE A 169 -5.05 -19.59 -1.04
CA PHE A 169 -3.94 -18.77 -1.56
C PHE A 169 -3.87 -17.42 -0.83
N ILE A 170 -5.03 -16.84 -0.53
CA ILE A 170 -5.13 -15.62 0.28
C ILE A 170 -4.51 -15.84 1.66
N GLU A 171 -4.80 -16.97 2.29
CA GLU A 171 -4.25 -17.34 3.60
C GLU A 171 -2.71 -17.47 3.55
N LEU A 172 -2.16 -18.07 2.50
CA LEU A 172 -0.70 -18.20 2.34
C LEU A 172 -0.01 -16.83 2.21
N TRP A 173 -0.58 -15.91 1.42
CA TRP A 173 -0.06 -14.55 1.34
C TRP A 173 -0.26 -13.77 2.65
N ALA A 174 -1.44 -13.86 3.27
CA ALA A 174 -1.72 -13.24 4.56
C ALA A 174 -0.69 -13.64 5.63
N ARG A 175 -0.41 -14.93 5.72
CA ARG A 175 0.58 -15.50 6.64
C ARG A 175 2.00 -15.03 6.32
N HIS A 176 2.36 -14.98 5.04
CA HIS A 176 3.70 -14.55 4.62
C HIS A 176 3.97 -13.07 4.95
N PHE A 177 3.00 -12.19 4.68
CA PHE A 177 3.15 -10.75 4.89
C PHE A 177 2.75 -10.30 6.31
N GLY A 178 2.23 -11.19 7.16
CA GLY A 178 1.76 -10.85 8.50
C GLY A 178 0.54 -9.91 8.49
N VAL A 179 -0.26 -9.98 7.43
CA VAL A 179 -1.45 -9.15 7.25
C VAL A 179 -2.71 -9.98 7.47
N ARG A 180 -3.82 -9.33 7.83
CA ARG A 180 -5.09 -10.04 8.04
C ARG A 180 -5.71 -10.49 6.73
N MET A 181 -6.24 -11.71 6.69
CA MET A 181 -6.96 -12.24 5.53
C MET A 181 -8.17 -11.38 5.18
N GLU A 182 -8.85 -10.86 6.20
CA GLU A 182 -10.01 -9.98 6.10
C GLU A 182 -9.64 -8.62 5.50
N TRP A 183 -8.40 -8.16 5.71
CA TRP A 183 -7.91 -6.97 5.02
C TRP A 183 -7.73 -7.23 3.53
N ILE A 184 -7.08 -8.33 3.15
CA ILE A 184 -6.91 -8.72 1.74
C ILE A 184 -8.27 -8.94 1.04
N THR A 185 -9.28 -9.42 1.77
CA THR A 185 -10.58 -9.77 1.19
C THR A 185 -11.58 -8.60 1.20
N ALA A 186 -11.71 -7.90 2.33
CA ALA A 186 -12.75 -6.88 2.53
C ALA A 186 -12.22 -5.44 2.47
N GLY A 187 -10.91 -5.21 2.63
CA GLY A 187 -10.30 -3.87 2.55
C GLY A 187 -10.70 -2.88 3.64
N LYS A 188 -11.50 -3.29 4.64
CA LYS A 188 -12.14 -2.40 5.64
C LYS A 188 -11.47 -2.39 7.02
N LEU A 189 -10.36 -3.09 7.21
CA LEU A 189 -9.69 -3.23 8.52
C LEU A 189 -8.23 -2.72 8.42
N PRO A 190 -7.52 -2.47 9.54
CA PRO A 190 -6.08 -2.18 9.47
C PRO A 190 -5.29 -3.25 8.68
N LYS A 191 -4.26 -2.85 7.92
CA LYS A 191 -3.44 -3.75 7.08
C LYS A 191 -2.73 -4.80 7.93
N ASP A 192 -2.21 -4.37 9.08
CA ASP A 192 -1.39 -5.20 9.94
C ASP A 192 -2.28 -5.95 10.94
N ALA A 193 -1.95 -7.22 11.21
CA ALA A 193 -2.60 -8.00 12.28
C ALA A 193 -2.36 -7.42 13.69
N GLY A 194 -1.40 -6.51 13.82
CA GLY A 194 -1.06 -5.68 14.97
C GLY A 194 0.12 -4.79 14.55
N SER A 195 0.09 -3.52 14.94
CA SER A 195 1.08 -2.49 14.60
C SER A 195 2.53 -2.93 14.82
N LYS A 196 3.33 -2.96 13.75
CA LYS A 196 4.80 -2.96 13.83
C LYS A 196 5.27 -1.50 13.90
N ASP A 197 5.17 -0.91 15.08
CA ASP A 197 6.06 0.20 15.43
C ASP A 197 6.93 -0.27 16.61
N VAL A 198 8.20 0.11 16.58
CA VAL A 198 9.30 -0.29 17.47
C VAL A 198 9.93 -1.67 17.21
N GLN A 199 10.90 -1.68 16.29
CA GLN A 199 11.98 -2.65 16.27
C GLN A 199 12.88 -2.43 17.50
N ARG A 200 12.58 -3.09 18.62
CA ARG A 200 13.55 -3.39 19.70
C ARG A 200 13.67 -4.92 19.76
N PRO A 201 14.88 -5.50 19.84
CA PRO A 201 15.05 -6.95 19.81
C PRO A 201 14.50 -7.52 21.13
N ALA A 202 13.30 -8.09 21.08
CA ALA A 202 12.63 -8.67 22.22
C ALA A 202 12.29 -10.13 21.92
N GLU A 203 13.12 -10.99 22.51
CA GLU A 203 12.73 -12.29 23.04
C GLU A 203 11.33 -12.27 23.70
N VAL A 204 10.67 -13.43 23.58
CA VAL A 204 9.45 -13.85 24.29
C VAL A 204 8.12 -13.29 23.76
N ILE A 205 7.56 -14.06 22.82
CA ILE A 205 6.12 -14.23 22.64
C ILE A 205 5.49 -14.54 24.01
N THR A 206 4.82 -13.57 24.64
CA THR A 206 3.91 -13.88 25.74
C THR A 206 2.50 -13.84 25.18
N ALA A 207 1.86 -15.01 25.18
CA ALA A 207 0.44 -15.23 25.00
C ALA A 207 -0.38 -14.12 25.69
N SER A 208 -1.54 -13.74 25.13
CA SER A 208 -2.51 -12.83 25.73
C SER A 208 -2.56 -13.01 27.24
N ARG A 209 -1.81 -12.19 27.96
CA ARG A 209 -1.60 -12.33 29.39
C ARG A 209 -2.88 -11.78 30.00
N GLN A 210 -3.85 -12.66 30.21
CA GLN A 210 -5.04 -12.32 30.98
C GLN A 210 -4.53 -11.66 32.26
N VAL A 211 -4.88 -10.39 32.43
CA VAL A 211 -4.55 -9.63 33.64
C VAL A 211 -5.32 -10.29 34.76
N ASP A 212 -4.62 -10.72 35.81
CA ASP A 212 -5.27 -11.34 36.97
C ASP A 212 -6.06 -10.25 37.72
N PRO A 213 -7.40 -10.36 37.80
CA PRO A 213 -8.23 -9.35 38.47
C PRO A 213 -7.87 -9.15 39.95
N ARG A 214 -7.35 -10.17 40.63
CA ARG A 214 -6.92 -10.08 42.04
C ARG A 214 -5.63 -9.27 42.16
N LEU A 215 -4.67 -9.55 41.28
CA LEU A 215 -3.41 -8.82 41.24
C LEU A 215 -3.67 -7.35 40.89
N LEU A 216 -4.54 -7.09 39.92
CA LEU A 216 -4.96 -5.75 39.53
C LEU A 216 -5.50 -4.96 40.73
N SER A 217 -6.45 -5.54 41.46
CA SER A 217 -7.06 -4.91 42.65
C SER A 217 -6.02 -4.57 43.72
N ARG A 218 -4.98 -5.40 43.86
CA ARG A 218 -3.90 -5.19 44.83
C ARG A 218 -2.90 -4.14 44.41
N VAL A 219 -2.61 -4.01 43.12
CA VAL A 219 -1.81 -2.88 42.61
C VAL A 219 -2.52 -1.57 42.92
N HIS A 220 -3.83 -1.51 42.69
CA HIS A 220 -4.63 -0.35 43.07
C HIS A 220 -4.52 -0.05 44.57
N ALA A 221 -4.67 -1.06 45.42
CA ALA A 221 -4.55 -0.90 46.87
C ALA A 221 -3.15 -0.43 47.30
N LEU A 222 -2.09 -1.01 46.71
CA LEU A 222 -0.69 -0.72 47.02
C LEU A 222 -0.32 0.73 46.68
N LEU A 223 -0.70 1.20 45.49
CA LEU A 223 -0.37 2.55 45.04
C LEU A 223 -1.22 3.63 45.72
N ALA A 224 -2.43 3.30 46.15
CA ALA A 224 -3.30 4.22 46.88
C ALA A 224 -2.89 4.43 48.35
N ILE A 225 -1.84 3.75 48.85
CA ILE A 225 -1.36 3.90 50.24
C ILE A 225 -0.77 5.29 50.49
N ASP A 226 0.04 5.79 49.54
CA ASP A 226 0.81 7.02 49.72
C ASP A 226 0.10 8.24 49.14
N ARG A 227 -0.51 8.10 47.96
CA ARG A 227 -1.21 9.17 47.27
C ARG A 227 -2.28 8.65 46.32
N ALA A 228 -3.24 9.50 45.99
CA ALA A 228 -4.08 9.28 44.82
C ALA A 228 -3.20 9.32 43.55
N TYR A 229 -3.43 8.40 42.62
CA TYR A 229 -2.72 8.32 41.36
C TYR A 229 -3.72 8.23 40.20
N ASP A 230 -3.31 8.68 39.02
CA ASP A 230 -4.17 8.75 37.84
C ASP A 230 -3.57 7.97 36.67
N LEU A 231 -4.27 6.93 36.20
CA LEU A 231 -3.85 6.13 35.04
C LEU A 231 -3.90 6.92 33.72
N GLY A 232 -4.56 8.08 33.69
CA GLY A 232 -4.48 9.02 32.57
C GLY A 232 -3.13 9.73 32.47
N ASN A 233 -2.36 9.79 33.56
CA ASN A 233 -1.00 10.30 33.58
C ASN A 233 0.00 9.18 33.23
N GLN A 234 0.89 9.47 32.28
CA GLN A 234 1.90 8.52 31.82
C GLN A 234 2.84 8.05 32.94
N GLU A 235 3.22 8.91 33.88
CA GLU A 235 4.13 8.54 34.98
C GLU A 235 3.47 7.55 35.95
N ASP A 236 2.23 7.82 36.33
CA ASP A 236 1.45 6.97 37.22
C ASP A 236 1.07 5.64 36.53
N ALA A 237 0.81 5.65 35.23
CA ALA A 237 0.60 4.43 34.44
C ALA A 237 1.87 3.56 34.37
N ILE A 238 3.06 4.16 34.24
CA ILE A 238 4.34 3.44 34.30
C ILE A 238 4.56 2.86 35.69
N LEU A 239 4.29 3.63 36.74
CA LEU A 239 4.39 3.18 38.12
C LEU A 239 3.45 2.00 38.39
N PHE A 240 2.23 2.06 37.86
CA PHE A 240 1.24 0.97 37.91
C PHE A 240 1.75 -0.31 37.26
N ALA A 241 2.29 -0.23 36.04
CA ALA A 241 2.85 -1.38 35.34
C ALA A 241 3.99 -2.04 36.15
N ARG A 242 4.88 -1.22 36.72
CA ARG A 242 6.00 -1.69 37.57
C ARG A 242 5.50 -2.38 38.84
N ALA A 243 4.50 -1.82 39.49
CA ALA A 243 3.89 -2.42 40.68
C ALA A 243 3.22 -3.76 40.36
N TYR A 244 2.54 -3.86 39.22
CA TYR A 244 1.94 -5.10 38.74
C TYR A 244 2.98 -6.20 38.51
N GLU A 245 4.08 -5.88 37.82
CA GLU A 245 5.19 -6.81 37.60
C GLU A 245 5.84 -7.27 38.90
N TRP A 246 6.03 -6.34 39.84
CA TRP A 246 6.65 -6.63 41.13
C TRP A 246 5.79 -7.60 41.95
N LEU A 247 4.47 -7.35 42.04
CA LEU A 247 3.55 -8.26 42.73
C LEU A 247 3.44 -9.63 42.04
N ALA A 248 3.51 -9.67 40.70
CA ALA A 248 3.53 -10.92 39.94
C ALA A 248 4.78 -11.78 40.26
N GLN A 249 5.92 -11.15 40.55
CA GLN A 249 7.17 -11.85 40.90
C GLN A 249 7.20 -12.32 42.36
N GLN A 250 6.66 -11.52 43.28
CA GLN A 250 6.65 -11.86 44.71
C GLN A 250 5.53 -12.84 45.11
N GLY A 251 4.61 -13.14 44.18
CA GLY A 251 3.57 -14.15 44.34
C GLY A 251 2.58 -13.81 45.44
N GLU A 252 1.66 -12.88 45.20
CA GLU A 252 0.51 -12.56 46.05
C GLU A 252 0.75 -12.37 47.58
N VAL A 253 1.99 -12.15 48.07
CA VAL A 253 2.28 -12.08 49.52
C VAL A 253 2.53 -10.64 50.04
N ALA A 254 2.55 -9.64 49.16
CA ALA A 254 3.06 -8.30 49.48
C ALA A 254 1.97 -7.25 49.85
N ASP A 255 1.23 -7.46 50.95
CA ASP A 255 0.11 -6.58 51.38
C ASP A 255 0.39 -5.71 52.62
N SER A 256 1.65 -5.36 52.89
CA SER A 256 2.01 -4.52 54.05
C SER A 256 2.50 -3.13 53.62
N PRO A 257 2.40 -2.09 54.46
CA PRO A 257 3.03 -0.79 54.17
C PRO A 257 4.54 -0.92 53.90
N GLN A 258 5.22 -1.85 54.57
CA GLN A 258 6.64 -2.17 54.34
C GLN A 258 6.90 -2.77 52.94
N SER A 259 5.87 -3.35 52.32
CA SER A 259 5.92 -3.83 50.95
C SER A 259 6.01 -2.68 49.95
N PHE A 260 5.38 -1.54 50.24
CA PHE A 260 5.45 -0.35 49.40
C PHE A 260 6.87 0.22 49.35
N ASP A 261 7.54 0.35 50.51
CA ASP A 261 8.95 0.79 50.55
C ASP A 261 9.89 -0.18 49.81
N LYS A 262 9.64 -1.49 49.92
CA LYS A 262 10.40 -2.50 49.16
C LYS A 262 10.17 -2.37 47.66
N PHE A 263 8.94 -2.09 47.25
CA PHE A 263 8.60 -1.80 45.86
C PHE A 263 9.33 -0.55 45.35
N LEU A 264 9.29 0.57 46.08
CA LEU A 264 9.98 1.80 45.66
C LEU A 264 11.49 1.59 45.49
N ARG A 265 12.12 0.87 46.43
CA ARG A 265 13.54 0.51 46.33
C ARG A 265 13.84 -0.37 45.11
N TRP A 266 12.97 -1.34 44.83
CA TRP A 266 13.09 -2.19 43.65
C TRP A 266 12.90 -1.39 42.35
N ALA A 267 11.92 -0.51 42.31
CA ALA A 267 11.58 0.30 41.14
C ALA A 267 12.67 1.35 40.83
N ALA A 268 13.43 1.81 41.81
CA ALA A 268 14.52 2.76 41.61
C ALA A 268 15.77 2.14 40.94
N VAL A 269 15.92 0.81 40.99
CA VAL A 269 17.08 0.08 40.43
C VAL A 269 16.84 -0.37 38.98
N ARG A 270 15.64 -0.14 38.42
CA ARG A 270 15.21 -0.55 37.07
C ARG A 270 14.60 0.59 36.27
#